data_AF-A0A7S1T0S8-F1
#
_entry.id   AF-A0A7S1T0S8-F1
#
_cell.length_a   1.000
_cell.length_b   1.000
_cell.length_c   1.000
_cell.angle_alpha   90.00
_cell.angle_beta   90.00
_cell.angle_gamma   90.00
#
_symmetry.space_group_name_H-M   'P 1'
#
loop_
_entity.id
_entity.type
_entity.pdbx_description
1 polymer ?
#
loop_
_entity_poly.entity_id
_entity_poly.type
_entity_poly.pdbx_seq_one_letter_code
_entity_poly.pdbx_strand_id
1 'polypeptide(L)'
;MQQPERVFAEIFRVLKPGGVCIITYSNRQFYQKAITAWRDGSGYSRSRLVAQYFSSVEGFTQPEILTEVPDDGIESKAPPGGLQRALQRLTNIWSQRVQSDPFYAVVSYRSAEQ
;
A
#
# COMPACT_ATOMS: atom_id res chain seq x y z
N MET A 1 -10.93 7.25 15.91
CA MET A 1 -9.65 7.30 16.62
C MET A 1 -8.68 8.11 15.76
N GLN A 2 -8.13 9.21 16.27
CA GLN A 2 -7.36 10.19 15.48
C GLN A 2 -5.95 10.43 16.04
N GLN A 3 -5.38 9.47 16.77
CA GLN A 3 -4.09 9.63 17.48
C GLN A 3 -3.10 8.56 16.99
N PRO A 4 -2.62 8.65 15.74
CA PRO A 4 -1.69 7.69 15.18
C PRO A 4 -0.44 7.54 16.05
N GLU A 5 0.09 8.63 16.61
CA GLU A 5 1.28 8.63 17.46
C GLU A 5 1.14 7.71 18.70
N ARG A 6 -0.03 7.67 19.33
CA ARG A 6 -0.28 6.78 20.48
C ARG A 6 -0.36 5.32 20.05
N VAL A 7 -0.90 5.05 18.87
CA VAL A 7 -0.97 3.69 18.32
C VAL A 7 0.44 3.18 18.00
N PHE A 8 1.28 4.01 17.37
CA PHE A 8 2.66 3.65 17.07
C PHE A 8 3.50 3.45 18.34
N ALA A 9 3.27 4.25 19.39
CA ALA A 9 3.92 4.04 20.68
C ALA A 9 3.54 2.69 21.31
N GLU A 10 2.27 2.29 21.23
CA GLU A 10 1.83 0.99 21.71
C GLU A 10 2.38 -0.17 20.88
N ILE A 11 2.47 -0.01 19.56
CA ILE A 11 3.13 -1.00 18.68
C ILE A 11 4.60 -1.16 19.10
N PHE A 12 5.32 -0.06 19.28
CA PHE A 12 6.72 -0.10 19.71
C PHE A 12 6.89 -0.79 21.07
N ARG A 13 6.01 -0.48 22.03
CA ARG A 13 6.04 -1.06 23.38
C ARG A 13 5.95 -2.59 23.38
N VAL A 14 5.15 -3.17 22.48
CA VAL A 14 4.94 -4.63 22.43
C VAL A 14 5.94 -5.38 21.55
N LEU A 15 6.63 -4.70 20.63
CA LEU A 15 7.67 -5.32 19.81
C LEU A 15 8.90 -5.65 20.66
N LYS A 16 9.50 -6.82 20.45
CA LYS A 16 10.84 -7.12 20.98
C LYS A 16 11.90 -6.28 20.25
N PRO A 17 13.08 -6.02 20.85
CA PRO A 17 14.22 -5.48 20.11
C PRO A 17 14.49 -6.30 18.84
N GLY A 18 14.67 -5.64 17.70
CA GLY A 18 14.78 -6.28 16.38
C GLY A 18 13.45 -6.76 15.76
N GLY A 19 12.31 -6.58 16.45
CA GLY A 19 10.99 -6.97 15.96
C GLY A 19 10.51 -6.08 14.81
N VAL A 20 9.71 -6.64 13.91
CA VAL A 20 9.21 -5.95 12.70
C VAL A 20 7.79 -5.44 12.89
N CYS A 21 7.54 -4.21 12.44
CA CYS A 21 6.21 -3.65 12.23
C CYS A 21 5.94 -3.60 10.72
N ILE A 22 4.83 -4.19 10.29
CA ILE A 22 4.37 -4.16 8.90
C ILE A 22 2.96 -3.58 8.89
N ILE A 23 2.78 -2.46 8.20
CA ILE A 23 1.47 -1.83 8.04
C ILE A 23 1.04 -1.96 6.59
N THR A 24 -0.04 -2.72 6.37
CA THR A 24 -0.68 -2.90 5.05
C THR A 24 -2.03 -2.25 5.01
N TYR A 25 -2.44 -1.74 3.85
CA TYR A 25 -3.76 -1.14 3.69
C TYR A 25 -4.32 -1.33 2.28
N SER A 26 -5.64 -1.15 2.16
CA SER A 26 -6.36 -1.07 0.90
C SER A 26 -6.85 0.37 0.67
N ASN A 27 -7.05 0.75 -0.59
CA ASN A 27 -7.70 1.99 -1.00
C ASN A 27 -9.21 2.01 -0.67
N ARG A 28 -9.80 0.88 -0.26
CA ARG A 28 -11.19 0.81 0.19
C ARG A 28 -11.31 1.38 1.61
N GLN A 29 -12.14 2.41 1.76
CA GLN A 29 -12.31 3.14 3.00
C GLN A 29 -13.77 3.56 3.19
N PHE A 30 -14.21 3.69 4.44
CA PHE A 30 -15.46 4.40 4.75
C PHE A 30 -15.17 5.90 4.76
N TYR A 31 -15.68 6.61 3.75
CA TYR A 31 -15.39 8.05 3.53
C TYR A 31 -15.62 8.91 4.77
N GLN A 32 -16.67 8.62 5.55
CA GLN A 32 -17.04 9.34 6.78
C GLN A 32 -16.10 9.04 7.97
N LYS A 33 -15.31 7.97 7.91
CA LYS A 33 -14.41 7.53 9.00
C LYS A 33 -12.94 7.83 8.72
N ALA A 34 -12.56 8.04 7.45
CA ALA A 34 -11.19 8.31 7.08
C ALA A 34 -10.83 9.79 7.30
N ILE A 35 -9.63 10.03 7.81
CA ILE A 35 -9.08 11.39 7.92
C ILE A 35 -8.86 11.98 6.53
N THR A 36 -8.96 13.31 6.40
CA THR A 36 -8.81 14.03 5.13
C THR A 36 -7.52 13.66 4.39
N ALA A 37 -6.39 13.58 5.09
CA ALA A 37 -5.10 13.22 4.50
C ALA A 37 -5.09 11.82 3.86
N TRP A 38 -5.88 10.88 4.41
CA TRP A 38 -6.03 9.54 3.84
C TRP A 38 -6.99 9.55 2.66
N ARG A 39 -8.11 10.23 2.82
CA ARG A 39 -9.21 10.28 1.85
C ARG A 39 -8.77 10.90 0.53
N ASP A 40 -8.10 12.03 0.62
CA ASP A 40 -7.75 12.86 -0.53
C ASP A 40 -6.35 12.49 -1.08
N GLY A 41 -5.65 11.56 -0.42
CA GLY A 41 -4.32 11.09 -0.81
C GLY A 41 -4.32 10.03 -1.93
N SER A 42 -3.25 9.99 -2.73
CA SER A 42 -2.93 8.86 -3.61
C SER A 42 -2.36 7.68 -2.82
N GLY A 43 -2.20 6.51 -3.45
CA GLY A 43 -1.49 5.38 -2.82
C GLY A 43 -0.08 5.78 -2.35
N TYR A 44 0.65 6.53 -3.18
CA TYR A 44 1.96 7.06 -2.79
C TYR A 44 1.90 7.96 -1.55
N SER A 45 0.98 8.94 -1.50
CA SER A 45 0.92 9.86 -0.36
C SER A 45 0.41 9.19 0.91
N ARG A 46 -0.46 8.16 0.79
CA ARG A 46 -0.88 7.33 1.93
C ARG A 46 0.30 6.54 2.50
N SER A 47 1.11 5.89 1.65
CA SER A 47 2.31 5.19 2.11
C SER A 47 3.30 6.13 2.79
N ARG A 48 3.48 7.35 2.25
CA ARG A 48 4.32 8.38 2.88
C ARG A 48 3.77 8.84 4.23
N LEU A 49 2.46 9.01 4.35
CA LEU A 49 1.82 9.36 5.62
C LEU A 49 2.06 8.29 6.69
N VAL A 50 1.91 7.01 6.33
CA VAL A 50 2.22 5.89 7.24
C VAL A 50 3.69 5.88 7.62
N ALA A 51 4.60 6.07 6.64
CA ALA A 51 6.03 6.15 6.91
C ALA A 51 6.37 7.31 7.88
N GLN A 52 5.71 8.45 7.76
CA GLN A 52 5.90 9.58 8.68
C GLN A 52 5.44 9.27 10.11
N TYR A 53 4.41 8.45 10.29
CA TYR A 53 3.97 8.07 11.63
C TYR A 53 4.99 7.21 12.38
N PHE A 54 5.85 6.45 11.70
CA PHE A 54 6.99 5.80 12.38
C PHE A 54 7.93 6.79 13.05
N SER A 55 8.07 8.00 12.50
CA SER A 55 8.89 9.07 13.10
C SER A 55 8.28 9.69 14.35
N SER A 56 7.03 9.35 14.74
CA SER A 56 6.45 9.82 15.99
C SER A 56 6.97 9.07 17.23
N VAL A 57 7.75 8.00 17.03
CA VAL A 57 8.35 7.19 18.10
C VAL A 57 9.82 7.01 17.81
N GLU A 58 10.66 7.40 18.77
CA GLU A 58 12.10 7.16 18.67
C GLU A 58 12.40 5.66 18.80
N GLY A 59 13.29 5.16 17.94
CA GLY A 59 13.75 3.78 17.97
C GLY A 59 13.22 2.89 16.86
N PHE A 60 12.28 3.35 16.02
CA PHE A 60 12.03 2.68 14.73
C PHE A 60 13.17 2.97 13.74
N THR A 61 13.54 1.99 12.93
CA THR A 61 14.47 2.20 11.81
C THR A 61 13.82 3.00 10.69
N GLN A 62 14.62 3.47 9.73
CA GLN A 62 14.09 4.10 8.53
C GLN A 62 13.04 3.19 7.85
N PRO A 63 11.79 3.66 7.65
CA PRO A 63 10.76 2.83 7.06
C PRO A 63 11.00 2.58 5.56
N GLU A 64 10.75 1.36 5.13
CA GLU A 64 10.74 0.95 3.73
C GLU A 64 9.31 0.88 3.21
N ILE A 65 9.08 1.41 1.99
CA ILE A 65 7.77 1.39 1.34
C ILE A 65 7.83 0.38 0.20
N LEU A 66 7.00 -0.66 0.31
CA LEU A 66 6.82 -1.68 -0.70
C LEU A 66 5.49 -1.42 -1.42
N THR A 67 5.50 -1.40 -2.74
CA THR A 67 4.29 -1.25 -3.55
C THR A 67 4.34 -2.18 -4.76
N GLU A 68 3.36 -3.08 -4.86
CA GLU A 68 3.16 -3.88 -6.07
C GLU A 68 1.93 -3.34 -6.80
N VAL A 69 2.19 -2.63 -7.90
CA VAL A 69 1.16 -2.19 -8.84
C VAL A 69 1.13 -3.22 -9.97
N PRO A 70 0.02 -3.94 -10.18
CA PRO A 70 -0.12 -4.80 -11.35
C PRO A 70 0.10 -3.96 -12.61
N ASP A 71 0.97 -4.43 -13.50
CA ASP A 71 1.19 -3.80 -14.79
C ASP A 71 -0.15 -3.73 -15.54
N ASP A 72 -0.60 -2.51 -15.83
CA ASP A 72 -1.86 -2.21 -16.50
C ASP A 72 -1.88 -2.67 -17.97
N GLY A 73 -0.80 -3.30 -18.45
CA GLY A 73 -0.79 -4.11 -19.66
C GLY A 73 -1.00 -3.30 -20.94
N ILE A 74 -0.87 -1.97 -20.87
CA ILE A 74 -0.91 -1.09 -22.04
C ILE A 74 0.50 -0.99 -22.65
N GLU A 75 1.09 -2.15 -23.02
CA GLU A 75 2.18 -2.15 -23.98
C GLU A 75 1.62 -2.02 -25.40
N SER A 76 1.87 -0.87 -26.00
CA SER A 76 1.45 -0.49 -27.35
C SER A 76 2.40 -1.06 -28.41
N LYS A 77 2.33 -2.36 -28.68
CA LYS A 77 2.81 -2.95 -29.94
C LYS A 77 1.85 -4.02 -30.46
N ALA A 78 0.97 -3.65 -31.38
CA ALA A 78 0.06 -4.57 -32.05
C ALA A 78 0.72 -5.26 -33.27
N PRO A 79 0.86 -6.61 -33.30
CA PRO A 79 1.05 -7.36 -34.56
C PRO A 79 -0.31 -7.70 -35.25
N PRO A 80 -0.31 -8.04 -36.55
CA PRO A 80 -1.53 -8.11 -37.36
C PRO A 80 -2.21 -9.49 -37.26
N GLY A 81 -3.53 -9.52 -37.01
CA GLY A 81 -4.34 -10.75 -37.00
C GLY A 81 -5.73 -10.54 -36.37
N GLY A 82 -6.77 -10.34 -37.19
CA GLY A 82 -8.01 -9.66 -36.82
C GLY A 82 -9.17 -10.46 -36.22
N LEU A 83 -9.23 -11.80 -36.35
CA LEU A 83 -10.40 -12.58 -35.89
C LEU A 83 -10.13 -13.36 -34.58
N GLN A 84 -8.99 -14.02 -34.47
CA GLN A 84 -8.60 -14.76 -33.25
C GLN A 84 -8.37 -13.83 -32.05
N ARG A 85 -7.90 -12.60 -32.29
CA ARG A 85 -7.82 -11.54 -31.27
C ARG A 85 -9.16 -10.96 -30.86
N ALA A 86 -10.19 -10.97 -31.71
CA ALA A 86 -11.50 -10.46 -31.32
C ALA A 86 -12.12 -11.36 -30.24
N LEU A 87 -11.99 -12.68 -30.41
CA LEU A 87 -12.37 -13.65 -29.38
C LEU A 87 -11.48 -13.57 -28.13
N GLN A 88 -10.15 -13.45 -28.27
CA GLN A 88 -9.26 -13.27 -27.11
C GLN A 88 -9.51 -11.96 -26.35
N ARG A 89 -9.87 -10.87 -27.04
CA ARG A 89 -10.30 -9.61 -26.40
C ARG A 89 -11.61 -9.80 -25.65
N LEU A 90 -12.57 -10.50 -26.25
CA LEU A 90 -13.83 -10.82 -25.57
C LEU A 90 -13.64 -11.75 -24.38
N THR A 91 -12.62 -12.59 -24.31
CA THR A 91 -12.34 -13.36 -23.09
C THR A 91 -11.54 -12.56 -22.06
N ASN A 92 -10.55 -11.78 -22.51
CA ASN A 92 -9.70 -10.97 -21.63
C ASN A 92 -10.43 -9.76 -21.02
N ILE A 93 -11.36 -9.13 -21.74
CA ILE A 93 -12.18 -8.01 -21.20
C ILE A 93 -13.06 -8.46 -20.04
N TRP A 94 -13.42 -9.75 -19.98
CA TRP A 94 -14.27 -10.28 -18.92
C TRP A 94 -13.43 -10.80 -17.75
N SER A 95 -12.20 -11.24 -18.00
CA SER A 95 -11.26 -11.66 -16.94
C SER A 95 -10.46 -10.51 -16.31
N GLN A 96 -10.22 -9.41 -17.03
CA GLN A 96 -9.39 -8.27 -16.56
C GLN A 96 -10.15 -7.22 -15.71
N ARG A 97 -11.45 -7.37 -15.46
CA ARG A 97 -12.25 -6.36 -14.71
C ARG A 97 -12.25 -6.53 -13.19
N VAL A 98 -11.47 -7.45 -12.63
CA VAL A 98 -11.17 -7.41 -11.20
C VAL A 98 -9.90 -6.60 -11.04
N GLN A 99 -10.04 -5.26 -11.05
CA GLN A 99 -8.94 -4.38 -10.65
C GLN A 99 -8.63 -4.68 -9.19
N SER A 100 -7.65 -5.55 -8.96
CA SER A 100 -7.12 -5.81 -7.63
C SER A 100 -6.45 -4.54 -7.15
N ASP A 101 -6.78 -4.13 -5.93
CA ASP A 101 -6.14 -3.00 -5.29
C ASP A 101 -4.63 -3.24 -5.24
N PRO A 102 -3.77 -2.28 -5.63
CA PRO A 102 -2.34 -2.46 -5.51
C PRO A 102 -1.96 -2.81 -4.07
N PHE A 103 -0.93 -3.65 -3.91
CA PHE A 103 -0.46 -4.01 -2.58
C PHE A 103 0.41 -2.88 -2.04
N TYR A 104 0.05 -2.33 -0.88
CA TYR A 104 0.84 -1.33 -0.16
C TYR A 104 1.28 -1.90 1.18
N ALA A 105 2.59 -1.88 1.44
CA ALA A 105 3.15 -2.18 2.75
C ALA A 105 4.19 -1.13 3.13
N VAL A 106 4.18 -0.71 4.39
CA VAL A 106 5.24 0.09 4.99
C VAL A 106 5.83 -0.71 6.14
N VAL A 107 7.14 -0.90 6.10
CA VAL A 107 7.87 -1.80 6.99
C VAL A 107 8.90 -0.99 7.77
N SER A 108 8.98 -1.22 9.08
CA SER A 108 10.07 -0.70 9.91
C SER A 108 10.36 -1.68 11.04
N TYR A 109 11.58 -1.65 11.56
CA TYR A 109 12.03 -2.50 12.65
C TYR A 109 12.18 -1.68 13.93
N ARG A 110 11.89 -2.30 15.07
CA ARG A 110 12.34 -1.77 16.36
C ARG A 110 13.86 -1.95 16.45
N SER A 111 14.59 -0.85 16.66
CA SER A 111 16.02 -0.85 16.88
C SER A 111 16.39 -1.83 18.00
N ALA A 112 17.48 -2.56 17.78
CA ALA A 112 18.03 -3.47 18.79
C ALA A 112 18.85 -2.73 19.86
N GLU A 113 19.27 -1.49 19.57
CA GLU A 113 20.06 -0.66 20.47
C GLU A 113 19.15 0.33 21.21
N GLN A 114 18.88 0.02 22.48
CA GLN A 114 18.41 0.92 23.54
C GLN A 114 19.02 0.47 24.86
#